data_AF-A0AAW2LKT9-F1
#
_entry.id   AF-A0AAW2LKT9-F1
#
_cell.length_a   1.000
_cell.length_b   1.000
_cell.length_c   1.000
_cell.angle_alpha   90.00
_cell.angle_beta   90.00
_cell.angle_gamma   90.00
#
_symmetry.space_group_name_H-M   'P 1'
#
loop_
_entity.id
_entity.type
_entity.pdbx_description
1 polymer ?
#
loop_
_entity_poly.entity_id
_entity_poly.type
_entity_poly.pdbx_seq_one_letter_code
_entity_poly.pdbx_strand_id
1 'polypeptide(L)'
;MNIDGSTVTYIVKEDIQVEENWRETRDFEVMYNASDAEVVCACGLFNFRGYLCKHALSVINQIGLEEIPPQYILARWRKDINRSYIFNHGWNGIDVINPVHRYDNLYKSALKVVEEGRKSHDRYKFTIQSLDEILNKVSI
;
A
#
# COMPACT_ATOMS: atom_id res chain seq x y z
N MET A 1 23.14 -32.00 -0.47
CA MET A 1 23.73 -30.80 0.18
C MET A 1 22.60 -30.17 0.96
N ASN A 2 22.44 -30.54 2.23
CA ASN A 2 21.40 -30.01 3.10
C ASN A 2 22.06 -28.90 3.92
N ILE A 3 21.72 -27.67 3.61
CA ILE A 3 22.12 -26.50 4.40
C ILE A 3 20.87 -26.14 5.17
N ASP A 4 20.65 -26.81 6.30
CA ASP A 4 19.63 -26.40 7.28
C ASP A 4 20.13 -25.10 7.92
N GLY A 5 19.86 -24.00 7.23
CA GLY A 5 19.96 -22.66 7.79
C GLY A 5 19.07 -22.58 9.04
N SER A 6 19.64 -22.15 10.16
CA SER A 6 18.99 -22.19 11.47
C SER A 6 17.68 -21.40 11.47
N THR A 7 16.57 -22.12 11.29
CA THR A 7 15.22 -21.59 11.40
C THR A 7 14.82 -21.61 12.86
N VAL A 8 14.31 -20.48 13.36
CA VAL A 8 13.87 -20.32 14.75
C VAL A 8 12.40 -19.95 14.76
N THR A 9 11.60 -20.61 15.60
CA THR A 9 10.19 -20.28 15.80
C THR A 9 10.00 -19.49 17.09
N TYR A 10 9.34 -18.34 16.98
CA TYR A 10 8.95 -17.47 18.08
C TYR A 10 7.46 -17.61 18.34
N ILE A 11 7.07 -17.53 19.61
CA ILE A 11 5.66 -17.46 20.03
C ILE A 11 5.36 -16.04 20.47
N VAL A 12 4.48 -15.35 19.73
CA VAL A 12 4.04 -14.00 20.05
C VAL A 12 2.64 -14.07 20.65
N LYS A 13 2.50 -13.63 21.90
CA LYS A 13 1.21 -13.57 22.59
C LYS A 13 0.47 -12.28 22.25
N GLU A 14 -0.81 -12.39 21.97
CA GLU A 14 -1.71 -11.26 21.75
C GLU A 14 -2.96 -11.41 22.60
N ASP A 15 -3.23 -10.42 23.44
CA ASP A 15 -4.51 -10.30 24.12
C ASP A 15 -5.56 -9.72 23.17
N ILE A 16 -6.58 -10.52 22.88
CA ILE A 16 -7.73 -10.15 22.05
C ILE A 16 -8.88 -9.83 23.00
N GLN A 17 -9.40 -8.61 22.90
CA GLN A 17 -10.61 -8.22 23.61
C GLN A 17 -11.81 -8.83 22.88
N VAL A 18 -12.51 -9.75 23.55
CA VAL A 18 -13.69 -10.42 22.99
C VAL A 18 -14.96 -9.69 23.41
N GLU A 19 -15.03 -9.27 24.68
CA GLU A 19 -16.12 -8.48 25.26
C GLU A 19 -15.56 -7.44 26.25
N GLU A 20 -16.41 -6.57 26.81
CA GLU A 20 -15.99 -5.50 27.74
C GLU A 20 -15.15 -6.01 28.93
N ASN A 21 -15.38 -7.25 29.38
CA ASN A 21 -14.69 -7.85 30.53
C ASN A 21 -13.91 -9.15 30.22
N TRP A 22 -13.86 -9.59 28.97
CA TRP A 22 -13.21 -10.86 28.58
C TRP A 22 -12.05 -10.62 27.63
N ARG A 23 -10.85 -11.03 28.06
CA ARG A 23 -9.63 -11.03 27.26
C ARG A 23 -9.21 -12.47 27.00
N GLU A 24 -9.03 -12.81 25.74
CA GLU A 24 -8.46 -14.09 25.32
C GLU A 24 -7.02 -13.86 24.87
N THR A 25 -6.05 -14.54 25.49
CA THR A 25 -4.67 -14.53 25.00
C THR A 25 -4.51 -15.59 23.93
N ARG A 26 -4.10 -15.18 22.72
CA ARG A 26 -3.76 -16.10 21.63
C ARG A 26 -2.27 -16.09 21.34
N ASP A 27 -1.77 -17.27 21.03
CA ASP A 27 -0.38 -17.49 20.67
C ASP A 27 -0.26 -17.56 19.14
N PHE A 28 0.64 -16.75 18.59
CA PHE A 28 0.94 -16.71 17.16
C PHE A 28 2.36 -17.21 16.91
N GLU A 29 2.48 -18.26 16.13
CA GLU A 29 3.77 -18.75 15.66
C GLU A 29 4.35 -17.82 14.59
N VAL A 30 5.62 -17.49 14.77
CA VAL A 30 6.39 -16.68 13.82
C VAL A 30 7.72 -17.39 13.58
N MET A 31 7.92 -17.91 12.37
CA MET A 31 9.19 -18.50 11.96
C MET A 31 10.12 -17.42 11.42
N TYR A 32 11.39 -17.50 11.79
CA TYR A 32 12.47 -16.71 11.23
C TYR A 32 13.54 -17.63 10.65
N ASN A 33 13.87 -17.45 9.38
CA ASN A 33 15.01 -18.09 8.73
C ASN A 33 16.12 -17.05 8.55
N ALA A 34 17.22 -17.23 9.28
CA ALA A 34 18.35 -16.31 9.28
C ALA A 34 19.11 -16.27 7.93
N SER A 35 19.03 -17.33 7.12
CA SER A 35 19.74 -17.39 5.83
C SER A 35 19.13 -16.43 4.81
N ASP A 36 17.81 -16.32 4.83
CA ASP A 36 17.04 -15.52 3.87
C ASP A 36 16.47 -14.23 4.48
N ALA A 37 16.76 -13.99 5.77
CA ALA A 37 16.08 -12.98 6.60
C ALA A 37 14.54 -13.06 6.46
N GLU A 38 14.01 -14.28 6.32
CA GLU A 38 12.59 -14.52 6.08
C GLU A 38 11.85 -14.60 7.42
N VAL A 39 10.76 -13.87 7.55
CA VAL A 39 9.84 -13.88 8.69
C VAL A 39 8.45 -14.29 8.21
N VAL A 40 7.94 -15.41 8.71
CA VAL A 40 6.62 -15.94 8.38
C VAL A 40 5.78 -16.05 9.63
N CYS A 41 4.68 -15.30 9.70
CA CYS A 41 3.72 -15.41 10.78
C CYS A 41 2.51 -16.27 10.37
N ALA A 42 2.07 -17.15 11.27
CA ALA A 42 0.90 -18.01 11.08
C ALA A 42 -0.41 -17.23 10.81
N CYS A 43 -0.51 -15.94 11.17
CA CYS A 43 -1.67 -15.13 10.80
C CYS A 43 -1.77 -14.87 9.29
N GLY A 44 -0.70 -15.09 8.52
CA GLY A 44 -0.67 -14.99 7.06
C GLY A 44 -0.87 -13.58 6.49
N LEU A 45 -0.86 -12.53 7.31
CA LEU A 45 -1.25 -11.17 6.88
C LEU A 45 -0.44 -10.65 5.69
N PHE A 46 0.84 -11.01 5.59
CA PHE A 46 1.63 -10.66 4.42
C PHE A 46 1.14 -11.38 3.15
N ASN A 47 0.76 -12.65 3.21
CA ASN A 47 0.21 -13.34 2.05
C ASN A 47 -1.16 -12.78 1.64
N PHE A 48 -1.99 -12.38 2.63
CA PHE A 48 -3.34 -11.84 2.36
C PHE A 48 -3.36 -10.36 1.98
N ARG A 49 -2.49 -9.53 2.56
CA ARG A 49 -2.51 -8.05 2.42
C ARG A 49 -1.17 -7.44 2.04
N GLY A 50 -0.10 -8.24 2.00
CA GLY A 50 1.31 -7.90 1.69
C GLY A 50 1.85 -6.70 2.44
N TYR A 51 1.57 -6.68 3.73
CA TYR A 51 2.37 -5.97 4.72
C TYR A 51 2.52 -6.91 5.93
N LEU A 52 3.63 -6.75 6.65
CA LEU A 52 3.92 -7.57 7.83
C LEU A 52 2.90 -7.28 8.94
N CYS A 53 2.44 -8.33 9.63
CA CYS A 53 1.62 -8.15 10.82
C CYS A 53 2.45 -7.65 12.00
N LYS A 54 1.77 -7.19 13.05
CA LYS A 54 2.41 -6.81 14.31
C LYS A 54 3.22 -7.93 14.95
N HIS A 55 2.85 -9.20 14.74
CA HIS A 55 3.59 -10.34 15.29
C HIS A 55 4.94 -10.51 14.61
N ALA A 56 4.96 -10.48 13.27
CA ALA A 56 6.20 -10.53 12.49
C ALA A 56 7.10 -9.34 12.80
N LEU A 57 6.53 -8.12 12.89
CA LEU A 57 7.27 -6.92 13.26
C LEU A 57 7.84 -7.00 14.69
N SER A 58 7.11 -7.61 15.63
CA SER A 58 7.60 -7.85 17.00
C SER A 58 8.83 -8.75 16.99
N VAL A 59 8.82 -9.83 16.19
CA VAL A 59 9.98 -10.71 16.06
C VAL A 59 11.16 -10.00 15.40
N ILE A 60 10.95 -9.25 14.32
CA ILE A 60 11.98 -8.41 13.67
C ILE A 60 12.67 -7.50 14.70
N ASN A 61 11.89 -6.85 15.56
CA ASN A 61 12.42 -6.01 16.62
C ASN A 61 13.18 -6.83 17.69
N GLN A 62 12.69 -8.00 18.08
CA GLN A 62 13.36 -8.88 19.05
C GLN A 62 14.70 -9.42 18.55
N ILE A 63 14.82 -9.74 17.27
CA ILE A 63 16.07 -10.20 16.66
C ILE A 63 17.05 -9.06 16.37
N GLY A 64 16.63 -7.80 16.55
CA GLY A 64 17.47 -6.63 16.35
C GLY A 64 17.72 -6.25 14.89
N LEU A 65 16.81 -6.60 13.97
CA LEU A 65 16.88 -6.08 12.61
C LEU A 65 16.48 -4.61 12.60
N GLU A 66 17.39 -3.74 12.19
CA GLU A 66 17.16 -2.29 12.11
C GLU A 66 16.19 -1.90 10.99
N GLU A 67 16.15 -2.71 9.92
CA GLU A 67 15.33 -2.47 8.74
C GLU A 67 14.43 -3.67 8.43
N ILE A 68 13.28 -3.38 7.82
CA ILE A 68 12.40 -4.43 7.28
C ILE A 68 13.11 -5.05 6.06
N PRO A 69 13.24 -6.40 6.00
CA PRO A 69 13.88 -7.05 4.86
C PRO A 69 13.22 -6.64 3.51
N PRO A 70 14.01 -6.33 2.47
CA PRO A 70 13.51 -5.73 1.23
C PRO A 70 12.38 -6.50 0.53
N GLN A 71 12.34 -7.84 0.67
CA GLN A 71 11.30 -8.70 0.12
C GLN A 71 9.88 -8.37 0.65
N TYR A 72 9.78 -7.74 1.82
CA TYR A 72 8.51 -7.30 2.39
C TYR A 72 8.11 -5.87 2.00
N ILE A 73 8.99 -5.13 1.32
CA ILE A 73 8.75 -3.74 0.86
C ILE A 73 8.23 -3.75 -0.58
N LEU A 74 6.94 -4.01 -0.72
CA LEU A 74 6.29 -4.08 -2.03
C LEU A 74 6.21 -2.69 -2.70
N ALA A 75 6.29 -2.66 -4.04
CA ALA A 75 6.19 -1.43 -4.83
C ALA A 75 4.93 -0.60 -4.52
N ARG A 76 3.85 -1.25 -4.08
CA ARG A 76 2.62 -0.58 -3.69
C ARG A 76 2.71 0.22 -2.37
N TRP A 77 3.77 0.07 -1.59
CA TRP A 77 3.96 0.80 -0.34
C TRP A 77 5.10 1.81 -0.42
N ARG A 78 5.87 1.78 -1.52
CA ARG A 78 6.99 2.67 -1.78
C ARG A 78 6.52 4.05 -2.24
N LYS A 79 7.10 5.09 -1.64
CA LYS A 79 6.84 6.51 -1.98
C LYS A 79 7.74 7.03 -3.11
N ASP A 80 8.92 6.43 -3.24
CA ASP A 80 9.94 6.77 -4.24
C ASP A 80 9.60 6.21 -5.63
N ILE A 81 8.64 5.29 -5.70
CA ILE A 81 8.05 4.87 -6.97
C ILE A 81 6.99 5.90 -7.34
N ASN A 82 7.25 6.64 -8.43
CA ASN A 82 6.25 7.47 -9.08
C ASN A 82 5.15 6.55 -9.62
N ARG A 83 4.13 6.34 -8.78
CA ARG A 83 2.85 5.86 -9.23
C ARG A 83 2.27 6.97 -10.07
N SER A 84 2.54 6.95 -11.37
CA SER A 84 1.65 7.61 -12.30
C SER A 84 0.28 6.98 -12.04
N TYR A 85 -0.59 7.66 -11.30
CA TYR A 85 -2.01 7.30 -11.11
C TYR A 85 -2.78 7.28 -12.45
N ILE A 86 -2.06 7.44 -13.56
CA ILE A 86 -2.35 6.94 -14.89
C ILE A 86 -2.36 5.40 -14.85
N PHE A 87 -3.37 4.86 -14.18
CA PHE A 87 -3.81 3.50 -14.39
C PHE A 87 -4.16 3.42 -15.88
N ASN A 88 -3.28 2.81 -16.67
CA ASN A 88 -3.52 2.47 -18.06
C ASN A 88 -4.46 1.26 -18.11
N HIS A 89 -5.56 1.27 -17.35
CA HIS A 89 -6.71 0.46 -17.71
C HIS A 89 -7.22 1.09 -18.98
N GLY A 90 -7.01 0.36 -20.08
CA GLY A 90 -7.67 0.65 -21.34
C GLY A 90 -9.14 0.95 -21.07
N TRP A 91 -9.65 1.94 -21.81
CA TRP A 91 -11.02 2.42 -21.87
C TRP A 91 -12.12 1.33 -21.78
N ASN A 92 -11.76 0.07 -22.02
CA ASN A 92 -12.60 -1.11 -22.17
C ASN A 92 -13.41 -1.56 -20.92
N GLY A 93 -13.36 -0.84 -19.79
CA GLY A 93 -14.05 -1.25 -18.55
C GLY A 93 -14.81 -0.15 -17.81
N ILE A 94 -14.91 1.06 -18.37
CA ILE A 94 -15.64 2.15 -17.71
C ILE A 94 -17.13 1.95 -17.97
N ASP A 95 -17.87 1.48 -16.96
CA ASP A 95 -19.32 1.64 -16.94
C ASP A 95 -19.63 3.14 -16.81
N VAL A 96 -19.92 3.76 -17.96
CA VAL A 96 -20.26 5.17 -18.06
C VAL A 96 -21.60 5.45 -17.40
N ILE A 97 -22.34 4.50 -16.81
CA ILE A 97 -23.55 4.77 -16.03
C ILE A 97 -23.22 4.93 -14.54
N ASN A 98 -22.14 4.31 -14.06
CA ASN A 98 -21.76 4.35 -12.65
C ASN A 98 -21.15 5.72 -12.27
N PRO A 99 -21.76 6.48 -11.33
CA PRO A 99 -21.29 7.81 -10.95
C PRO A 99 -19.90 7.81 -10.32
N VAL A 100 -19.50 6.72 -9.64
CA VAL A 100 -18.18 6.58 -9.03
C VAL A 100 -17.10 6.45 -10.11
N HIS A 101 -17.36 5.67 -11.16
CA HIS A 101 -16.41 5.51 -12.27
C HIS A 101 -16.28 6.79 -13.11
N ARG A 102 -17.37 7.53 -13.30
CA ARG A 102 -17.34 8.86 -13.95
C ARG A 102 -16.45 9.84 -13.16
N TYR A 103 -16.68 9.93 -11.85
CA TYR A 103 -15.91 10.82 -10.98
C TYR A 103 -14.42 10.47 -11.00
N ASP A 104 -14.08 9.19 -10.81
CA ASP A 104 -12.69 8.72 -10.80
C ASP A 104 -11.99 9.00 -12.14
N ASN A 105 -12.68 8.82 -13.27
CA ASN A 105 -12.12 9.13 -14.58
C ASN A 105 -11.84 10.64 -14.76
N LEU A 106 -12.81 11.50 -14.43
CA LEU A 106 -12.66 12.95 -14.52
C LEU A 106 -11.54 13.45 -13.61
N TYR A 107 -11.50 12.95 -12.37
CA TYR A 107 -10.47 13.28 -11.40
C TYR A 107 -9.06 12.90 -11.90
N LYS A 108 -8.90 11.67 -12.41
CA LYS A 108 -7.62 11.21 -12.98
C LYS A 108 -7.19 12.03 -14.20
N SER A 109 -8.13 12.44 -15.04
CA SER A 109 -7.86 13.30 -16.19
C SER A 109 -7.41 14.70 -15.75
N ALA A 110 -8.09 15.29 -14.77
CA ALA A 110 -7.70 16.57 -14.17
C ALA A 110 -6.32 16.52 -13.51
N LEU A 111 -5.98 15.41 -12.82
CA LEU A 111 -4.67 15.23 -12.20
C LEU A 111 -3.51 15.31 -13.21
N LYS A 112 -3.66 14.76 -14.43
CA LYS A 112 -2.64 14.89 -15.48
C LYS A 112 -2.39 16.36 -15.86
N VAL A 113 -3.46 17.14 -15.94
CA VAL A 113 -3.40 18.57 -16.25
C VAL A 113 -2.70 19.34 -15.12
N VAL A 114 -3.01 19.02 -13.85
CA VAL A 114 -2.35 19.60 -12.68
C VAL A 114 -0.85 19.28 -12.66
N GLU A 115 -0.48 18.03 -12.96
CA GLU A 115 0.91 17.57 -12.98
C GLU A 115 1.75 18.27 -14.07
N GLU A 116 1.17 18.55 -15.23
CA GLU A 116 1.84 19.35 -16.26
C GLU A 116 1.86 20.85 -15.93
N GLY A 117 0.75 21.38 -15.39
CA GLY A 117 0.58 22.79 -15.06
C GLY A 117 1.56 23.27 -14.00
N ARG A 118 1.85 22.46 -12.97
CA ARG A 118 2.75 22.82 -11.86
C ARG A 118 4.24 22.91 -12.23
N LYS A 119 4.64 22.50 -13.43
CA LYS A 119 6.06 22.42 -13.83
C LYS A 119 6.71 23.79 -14.06
N SER A 120 5.93 24.85 -14.27
CA SER A 120 6.45 26.22 -14.43
C SER A 120 5.35 27.24 -14.18
N HIS A 121 5.72 28.48 -13.87
CA HIS A 121 4.78 29.58 -13.66
C HIS A 121 3.89 29.87 -14.89
N ASP A 122 4.47 29.83 -16.09
CA ASP A 122 3.73 30.09 -17.32
C ASP A 122 2.68 29.00 -17.61
N ARG A 123 3.07 27.74 -17.41
CA ARG A 123 2.13 26.61 -17.50
C ARG A 123 1.03 26.70 -16.46
N TYR A 124 1.35 27.07 -15.22
CA TYR A 124 0.35 27.26 -14.18
C TYR A 124 -0.70 28.30 -14.58
N LYS A 125 -0.27 29.47 -15.07
CA LYS A 125 -1.18 30.53 -15.55
C LYS A 125 -2.04 30.07 -16.71
N PHE A 126 -1.46 29.40 -17.69
CA PHE A 126 -2.21 28.86 -18.83
C PHE A 126 -3.22 27.79 -18.39
N THR A 127 -2.80 26.90 -17.50
CA THR A 127 -3.65 25.82 -16.96
C THR A 127 -4.84 26.38 -16.19
N ILE A 128 -4.65 27.36 -15.30
CA ILE A 128 -5.78 27.89 -14.52
C ILE A 128 -6.80 28.61 -15.41
N GLN A 129 -6.33 29.38 -16.41
CA GLN A 129 -7.22 30.02 -17.39
C GLN A 129 -8.01 28.99 -18.21
N SER A 130 -7.32 27.93 -18.66
CA SER A 130 -7.97 26.85 -19.42
C SER A 130 -9.00 26.10 -18.58
N LEU A 131 -8.72 25.88 -17.28
CA LEU A 131 -9.65 25.21 -16.37
C LEU A 131 -10.90 26.06 -16.12
N ASP A 132 -10.75 27.38 -15.95
CA ASP A 132 -11.89 28.30 -15.82
C ASP A 132 -12.77 28.29 -17.08
N GLU A 133 -12.16 28.29 -18.27
CA GLU A 133 -12.91 28.18 -19.53
C GLU A 133 -13.67 26.86 -19.65
N ILE A 134 -13.06 25.74 -19.26
CA ILE A 134 -13.71 24.43 -19.26
C ILE A 134 -14.86 24.41 -18.26
N LEU A 135 -14.65 24.94 -17.05
CA LEU A 135 -15.67 24.99 -16.01
C LEU A 135 -16.89 25.79 -16.49
N ASN A 136 -16.67 26.96 -17.09
CA ASN A 136 -17.73 27.78 -17.65
C ASN A 136 -18.53 27.07 -18.75
N LYS A 137 -17.89 26.22 -19.56
CA LYS A 137 -18.58 25.45 -20.62
C LYS A 137 -19.41 24.28 -20.08
N VAL A 138 -19.00 23.69 -18.97
CA VAL A 138 -19.66 22.52 -18.37
C VAL A 138 -20.78 22.93 -17.39
N SER A 139 -20.73 24.16 -16.86
CA SER A 139 -21.76 24.72 -15.97
C SER A 139 -22.98 25.32 -16.69
N ILE A 140 -23.06 25.19 -18.02
CA ILE A 140 -24.20 25.58 -18.87
C ILE A 140 -25.13 24.37 -19.03
#